data_AF-X1PX55-F1
#
_entry.id   AF-X1PX55-F1
#
_cell.length_a   1.000
_cell.length_b   1.000
_cell.length_c   1.000
_cell.angle_alpha   90.00
_cell.angle_beta   90.00
_cell.angle_gamma   90.00
#
_symmetry.space_group_name_H-M   'P 1'
#
loop_
_entity.id
_entity.type
_entity.pdbx_description
1 polymer ?
#
loop_
_entity_poly.entity_id
_entity_poly.type
_entity_poly.pdbx_seq_one_letter_code
_entity_poly.pdbx_strand_id
1 'polypeptide(L)'
;GVIKMRLGAHMSVTGGKYMALERGKELGCQTIQVFIRSVRSWAAKPLIKSDIDDFIKIKEELKEDIWPIVSHNSYLINLASIDKEKLEKSYNAMLDELIKVEQLGIELENMHPGVIPMSDKNEISKKEALIQIANQLNKLIGETKGSKVIVLLETTAGQGKGLGNKFHHLSTIIDKIKALFGLMFLINQG
;
A
#
# COMPACT_ATOMS: atom_id res chain seq x y z
N GLY A 1 16.27 -22.63 -8.74
CA GLY A 1 16.26 -21.87 -9.99
C GLY A 1 16.84 -20.49 -9.74
N VAL A 2 17.51 -19.88 -10.71
CA VAL A 2 17.97 -18.50 -10.59
C VAL A 2 16.74 -17.59 -10.48
N ILE A 3 16.62 -16.83 -9.39
CA ILE A 3 15.55 -15.85 -9.23
C ILE A 3 15.81 -14.74 -10.25
N LYS A 4 14.94 -14.59 -11.25
CA LYS A 4 15.04 -13.51 -12.23
C LYS A 4 14.65 -12.20 -11.55
N MET A 5 15.63 -11.31 -11.36
CA MET A 5 15.39 -9.96 -10.87
C MET A 5 14.47 -9.22 -11.85
N ARG A 6 13.49 -8.50 -11.31
CA ARG A 6 12.58 -7.64 -12.09
C ARG A 6 12.82 -6.19 -11.72
N LEU A 7 13.04 -5.35 -12.72
CA LEU A 7 13.32 -3.93 -12.55
C LEU A 7 12.14 -3.09 -13.03
N GLY A 8 11.90 -1.97 -12.35
CA GLY A 8 10.71 -1.15 -12.56
C GLY A 8 10.82 0.21 -11.93
N ALA A 9 9.75 0.99 -12.06
CA ALA A 9 9.65 2.33 -11.49
C ALA A 9 8.23 2.60 -10.96
N HIS A 10 8.10 3.67 -10.18
CA HIS A 10 6.79 4.20 -9.83
C HIS A 10 6.24 5.01 -11.01
N MET A 11 5.15 4.54 -11.60
CA MET A 11 4.58 5.08 -12.83
C MET A 11 3.39 6.01 -12.56
N SER A 12 3.28 7.06 -13.37
CA SER A 12 2.15 7.99 -13.31
C SER A 12 0.90 7.37 -13.95
N VAL A 13 -0.25 7.62 -13.32
CA VAL A 13 -1.60 7.26 -13.80
C VAL A 13 -2.32 8.44 -14.47
N THR A 14 -1.63 9.55 -14.74
CA THR A 14 -2.23 10.71 -15.42
C THR A 14 -2.77 10.31 -16.79
N GLY A 15 -4.02 10.69 -17.10
CA GLY A 15 -4.69 10.29 -18.34
C GLY A 15 -5.45 8.97 -18.27
N GLY A 16 -5.34 8.23 -17.16
CA GLY A 16 -6.01 6.94 -16.96
C GLY A 16 -5.11 5.97 -16.18
N LYS A 17 -5.70 5.08 -15.38
CA LYS A 17 -4.91 4.15 -14.54
C LYS A 17 -4.08 3.19 -15.38
N TYR A 18 -4.62 2.75 -16.52
CA TYR A 18 -3.93 1.86 -17.44
C TYR A 18 -2.66 2.49 -18.04
N MET A 19 -2.61 3.82 -18.15
CA MET A 19 -1.44 4.52 -18.69
C MET A 19 -0.15 4.22 -17.93
N ALA A 20 -0.23 3.85 -16.65
CA ALA A 20 0.95 3.46 -15.89
C ALA A 20 1.62 2.19 -16.45
N LEU A 21 0.83 1.26 -16.99
CA LEU A 21 1.30 0.03 -17.63
C LEU A 21 1.96 0.32 -18.98
N GLU A 22 1.30 1.12 -19.82
CA GLU A 22 1.84 1.50 -21.13
C GLU A 22 3.17 2.24 -20.98
N ARG A 23 3.23 3.24 -20.10
CA ARG A 23 4.47 3.97 -19.80
C ARG A 23 5.54 3.05 -19.22
N GLY A 24 5.15 2.11 -18.36
CA GLY A 24 6.06 1.10 -17.83
C GLY A 24 6.70 0.29 -18.95
N LYS A 25 5.90 -0.16 -19.91
CA LYS A 25 6.36 -0.91 -21.08
C LYS A 25 7.30 -0.09 -21.95
N GLU A 26 6.94 1.15 -22.25
CA GLU A 26 7.76 2.08 -23.04
C GLU A 26 9.15 2.27 -22.44
N LEU A 27 9.26 2.27 -21.11
CA LEU A 27 10.52 2.40 -20.38
C LEU A 27 11.23 1.06 -20.13
N GLY A 28 10.70 -0.05 -20.63
CA GLY A 28 11.26 -1.39 -20.42
C GLY A 28 11.13 -1.92 -18.98
N CYS A 29 10.17 -1.40 -18.21
CA CYS A 29 9.88 -1.91 -16.87
C CYS A 29 9.32 -3.33 -16.94
N GLN A 30 9.78 -4.19 -16.03
CA GLN A 30 9.32 -5.56 -15.85
C GLN A 30 8.34 -5.71 -14.68
N THR A 31 8.20 -4.65 -13.88
CA THR A 31 7.30 -4.47 -12.74
C THR A 31 7.04 -2.97 -12.60
N ILE A 32 5.90 -2.57 -12.02
CA ILE A 32 5.63 -1.14 -11.76
C ILE A 32 5.02 -0.97 -10.38
N GLN A 33 5.17 0.25 -9.83
CA GLN A 33 4.40 0.72 -8.69
C GLN A 33 3.48 1.87 -9.09
N VAL A 34 2.27 1.95 -8.54
CA VAL A 34 1.26 2.96 -8.92
C VAL A 34 0.50 3.52 -7.73
N PHE A 35 0.07 4.77 -7.81
CA PHE A 35 -0.95 5.31 -6.92
C PHE A 35 -2.32 5.14 -7.59
N ILE A 36 -3.21 4.34 -7.01
CA ILE A 36 -4.57 4.15 -7.54
C ILE A 36 -5.53 5.28 -7.13
N ARG A 37 -5.12 6.12 -6.17
CA ARG A 37 -5.87 7.26 -5.62
C ARG A 37 -5.00 8.52 -5.56
N SER A 38 -5.67 9.65 -5.33
CA SER A 38 -4.97 10.87 -4.94
C SER A 38 -4.32 10.69 -3.57
N VAL A 39 -3.01 10.83 -3.52
CA VAL A 39 -2.23 10.84 -2.28
C VAL A 39 -2.45 12.11 -1.45
N ARG A 40 -3.14 13.12 -2.00
CA ARG A 40 -3.33 14.45 -1.37
C ARG A 40 -4.70 14.65 -0.73
N SER A 41 -5.64 13.71 -0.91
CA SER A 41 -7.04 13.87 -0.47
C SER A 41 -7.57 12.61 0.20
N TRP A 42 -8.35 12.79 1.27
CA TRP A 42 -9.11 11.72 1.91
C TRP A 42 -10.26 11.22 1.03
N ALA A 43 -10.92 12.13 0.32
CA ALA A 43 -11.99 11.78 -0.59
C ALA A 43 -11.40 11.18 -1.87
N ALA A 44 -11.93 10.04 -2.29
CA ALA A 44 -11.76 9.53 -3.64
C ALA A 44 -13.11 9.11 -4.20
N LYS A 45 -13.29 9.41 -5.49
CA LYS A 45 -14.47 8.95 -6.22
C LYS A 45 -14.41 7.44 -6.40
N PRO A 46 -15.56 6.75 -6.51
CA PRO A 46 -15.62 5.38 -6.99
C PRO A 46 -14.87 5.23 -8.32
N LEU A 47 -14.30 4.05 -8.56
CA LEU A 47 -13.80 3.72 -9.89
C LEU A 47 -14.97 3.64 -10.86
N ILE A 48 -14.80 4.24 -12.03
CA ILE A 48 -15.77 4.13 -13.11
C ILE A 48 -15.52 2.79 -13.81
N LYS A 49 -16.59 2.10 -14.23
CA LYS A 49 -16.48 0.78 -14.86
C LYS A 49 -15.52 0.76 -16.06
N SER A 50 -15.57 1.78 -16.92
CA SER A 50 -14.67 1.90 -18.07
C SER A 50 -13.19 1.94 -17.66
N ASP A 51 -12.84 2.68 -16.60
CA ASP A 51 -11.46 2.74 -16.08
C ASP A 51 -10.98 1.37 -15.60
N ILE A 52 -11.87 0.58 -15.00
CA ILE A 52 -11.57 -0.78 -14.52
C ILE A 52 -11.36 -1.70 -15.73
N ASP A 53 -12.28 -1.68 -16.68
CA ASP A 53 -12.25 -2.53 -17.87
C ASP A 53 -10.98 -2.25 -18.70
N ASP A 54 -10.63 -0.97 -18.91
CA ASP A 54 -9.41 -0.58 -19.62
C ASP A 54 -8.14 -1.04 -18.87
N PHE A 55 -8.11 -0.87 -17.53
CA PHE A 55 -6.96 -1.32 -16.74
C PHE A 55 -6.77 -2.84 -16.81
N ILE A 56 -7.85 -3.61 -16.63
CA ILE A 56 -7.80 -5.07 -16.69
C ILE A 56 -7.37 -5.53 -18.07
N LYS A 57 -7.91 -4.93 -19.14
CA LYS A 57 -7.54 -5.25 -20.52
C LYS A 57 -6.04 -5.03 -20.76
N ILE A 58 -5.53 -3.84 -20.47
CA ILE A 58 -4.11 -3.52 -20.70
C ILE A 58 -3.20 -4.35 -19.79
N LYS A 59 -3.61 -4.61 -18.55
CA LYS A 59 -2.88 -5.50 -17.64
C LYS A 59 -2.74 -6.90 -18.24
N GLU A 60 -3.82 -7.46 -18.79
CA GLU A 60 -3.81 -8.80 -19.40
C GLU A 60 -2.96 -8.84 -20.67
N GLU A 61 -3.05 -7.82 -21.53
CA GLU A 61 -2.22 -7.68 -22.73
C GLU A 61 -0.71 -7.60 -22.39
N LEU A 62 -0.37 -7.02 -21.24
CA LEU A 62 1.02 -6.78 -20.82
C LEU A 62 1.51 -7.71 -19.72
N LYS A 63 0.78 -8.78 -19.38
CA LYS A 63 1.10 -9.65 -18.22
C LYS A 63 2.45 -10.35 -18.30
N GLU A 64 2.93 -10.63 -19.51
CA GLU A 64 4.25 -11.25 -19.73
C GLU A 64 5.39 -10.21 -19.63
N ASP A 65 5.08 -8.95 -19.92
CA ASP A 65 6.01 -7.83 -19.87
C ASP A 65 6.13 -7.27 -18.44
N ILE A 66 4.99 -6.95 -17.80
CA ILE A 66 4.89 -6.23 -16.53
C ILE A 66 4.20 -7.08 -15.48
N TRP A 67 4.99 -7.56 -14.52
CA TRP A 67 4.50 -8.28 -13.35
C TRP A 67 5.57 -8.32 -12.25
N PRO A 68 5.26 -8.16 -10.96
CA PRO A 68 3.97 -7.77 -10.41
C PRO A 68 3.69 -6.29 -10.63
N ILE A 69 2.43 -5.92 -10.43
CA ILE A 69 2.00 -4.53 -10.25
C ILE A 69 1.81 -4.33 -8.75
N VAL A 70 2.40 -3.27 -8.22
CA VAL A 70 2.27 -2.90 -6.81
C VAL A 70 1.50 -1.59 -6.75
N SER A 71 0.42 -1.55 -5.98
CA SER A 71 -0.21 -0.28 -5.62
C SER A 71 0.45 0.25 -4.35
N HIS A 72 0.60 1.57 -4.22
CA HIS A 72 1.12 2.22 -3.02
C HIS A 72 0.01 3.05 -2.38
N ASN A 73 -0.14 2.89 -1.08
CA ASN A 73 -1.17 3.57 -0.31
C ASN A 73 -0.91 5.08 -0.19
N SER A 74 -1.95 5.85 0.14
CA SER A 74 -1.79 7.29 0.40
C SER A 74 -0.96 7.58 1.66
N TYR A 75 -0.01 8.52 1.59
CA TYR A 75 0.77 8.98 2.75
C TYR A 75 -0.09 9.65 3.84
N LEU A 76 -1.35 9.97 3.56
CA LEU A 76 -2.30 10.45 4.57
C LEU A 76 -2.70 9.34 5.56
N ILE A 77 -2.68 8.08 5.14
CA ILE A 77 -3.10 6.95 5.95
C ILE A 77 -2.10 6.73 7.09
N ASN A 78 -2.58 6.82 8.32
CA ASN A 78 -1.80 6.51 9.51
C ASN A 78 -2.62 5.67 10.49
N LEU A 79 -2.48 4.33 10.39
CA LEU A 79 -3.15 3.38 11.29
C LEU A 79 -2.60 3.40 12.73
N ALA A 80 -1.52 4.15 12.99
CA ALA A 80 -1.00 4.43 14.33
C ALA A 80 -1.55 5.72 14.97
N SER A 81 -2.49 6.42 14.32
CA SER A 81 -3.04 7.67 14.85
C SER A 81 -3.76 7.45 16.19
N ILE A 82 -3.48 8.30 17.18
CA ILE A 82 -4.20 8.37 18.47
C ILE A 82 -5.43 9.27 18.43
N ASP A 83 -5.48 10.14 17.42
CA ASP A 83 -6.65 10.95 17.10
C ASP A 83 -7.67 10.02 16.44
N LYS A 84 -8.83 9.86 17.11
CA LYS A 84 -9.89 8.93 16.69
C LYS A 84 -10.43 9.25 15.31
N GLU A 85 -10.61 10.54 14.98
CA GLU A 85 -11.13 10.96 13.69
C GLU A 85 -10.12 10.67 12.57
N LYS A 86 -8.84 10.95 12.81
CA LYS A 86 -7.77 10.62 11.84
C LYS A 86 -7.57 9.12 11.69
N LEU A 87 -7.72 8.35 12.77
CA LEU A 87 -7.63 6.89 12.74
C LEU A 87 -8.77 6.31 11.91
N GLU A 88 -10.00 6.78 12.11
CA GLU A 88 -11.17 6.37 11.32
C GLU A 88 -11.02 6.76 9.84
N LYS A 89 -10.58 7.99 9.54
CA LYS A 89 -10.27 8.41 8.17
C LYS A 89 -9.20 7.53 7.52
N SER A 90 -8.14 7.20 8.26
CA SER A 90 -7.08 6.30 7.79
C SER A 90 -7.59 4.90 7.51
N TYR A 91 -8.42 4.36 8.42
CA TYR A 91 -9.04 3.05 8.26
C TYR A 91 -9.93 2.99 7.01
N ASN A 92 -10.85 3.95 6.89
CA ASN A 92 -11.80 3.99 5.76
C ASN A 92 -11.07 4.21 4.43
N ALA A 93 -10.03 5.04 4.41
CA ALA A 93 -9.21 5.24 3.21
C ALA A 93 -8.46 3.98 2.82
N MET A 94 -7.86 3.25 3.78
CA MET A 94 -7.16 2.00 3.51
C MET A 94 -8.13 0.90 3.03
N LEU A 95 -9.32 0.78 3.65
CA LEU A 95 -10.34 -0.17 3.20
C LEU A 95 -10.76 0.09 1.76
N ASP A 96 -11.01 1.36 1.43
CA ASP A 96 -11.40 1.77 0.08
C ASP A 96 -10.25 1.64 -0.92
N GLU A 97 -8.98 1.70 -0.48
CA GLU A 97 -7.81 1.32 -1.28
C GLU A 97 -7.83 -0.17 -1.59
N LEU A 98 -7.89 -1.04 -0.59
CA LEU A 98 -7.90 -2.49 -0.77
C LEU A 98 -9.01 -2.95 -1.73
N ILE A 99 -10.22 -2.39 -1.60
CA ILE A 99 -11.34 -2.68 -2.50
C ILE A 99 -11.01 -2.28 -3.95
N LYS A 100 -10.44 -1.08 -4.15
CA LYS A 100 -10.11 -0.57 -5.48
C LYS A 100 -8.94 -1.34 -6.11
N VAL A 101 -7.94 -1.71 -5.33
CA VAL A 101 -6.80 -2.56 -5.75
C VAL A 101 -7.33 -3.89 -6.28
N GLU A 102 -8.25 -4.52 -5.53
CA GLU A 102 -8.90 -5.76 -5.92
C GLU A 102 -9.76 -5.60 -7.18
N GLN A 103 -10.54 -4.52 -7.30
CA GLN A 103 -11.32 -4.21 -8.51
C GLN A 103 -10.45 -4.09 -9.76
N LEU A 104 -9.23 -3.58 -9.63
CA LEU A 104 -8.24 -3.48 -10.72
C LEU A 104 -7.47 -4.80 -10.92
N GLY A 105 -7.74 -5.83 -10.10
CA GLY A 105 -7.04 -7.11 -10.10
C GLY A 105 -5.58 -7.00 -9.68
N ILE A 106 -5.17 -5.93 -9.01
CA ILE A 106 -3.81 -5.80 -8.48
C ILE A 106 -3.71 -6.70 -7.24
N GLU A 107 -2.59 -7.41 -7.07
CA GLU A 107 -2.44 -8.37 -5.97
C GLU A 107 -1.61 -7.85 -4.80
N LEU A 108 -0.88 -6.75 -4.97
CA LEU A 108 0.05 -6.22 -3.97
C LEU A 108 -0.30 -4.76 -3.63
N GLU A 109 -0.55 -4.49 -2.35
CA GLU A 109 -0.78 -3.15 -1.80
C GLU A 109 0.32 -2.80 -0.79
N ASN A 110 1.21 -1.88 -1.16
CA ASN A 110 2.29 -1.43 -0.33
C ASN A 110 1.87 -0.27 0.58
N MET A 111 2.28 -0.33 1.85
CA MET A 111 2.03 0.72 2.81
C MET A 111 3.21 0.97 3.75
N HIS A 112 3.35 2.23 4.16
CA HIS A 112 4.17 2.55 5.32
C HIS A 112 3.45 2.11 6.61
N PRO A 113 4.15 1.54 7.60
CA PRO A 113 3.54 1.15 8.88
C PRO A 113 2.85 2.30 9.60
N GLY A 114 3.40 3.52 9.48
CA GLY A 114 2.82 4.73 10.05
C GLY A 114 3.83 5.56 10.84
N VAL A 115 3.33 6.58 11.53
CA VAL A 115 4.12 7.51 12.34
C VAL A 115 3.39 7.77 13.65
N ILE A 116 4.11 7.84 14.77
CA ILE A 116 3.51 8.30 16.02
C ILE A 116 3.36 9.82 15.94
N PRO A 117 2.15 10.38 16.01
CA PRO A 117 1.98 11.83 15.96
C PRO A 117 2.75 12.51 17.09
N MET A 118 3.43 13.62 16.81
CA MET A 118 3.90 14.52 17.86
C MET A 118 2.68 15.24 18.42
N SER A 119 2.33 14.97 19.67
CA SER A 119 1.28 15.71 20.39
C SER A 119 1.76 15.98 21.81
N ASP A 120 1.53 17.21 22.28
CA ASP A 120 1.92 17.64 23.62
C ASP A 120 1.00 17.07 24.72
N LYS A 121 -0.12 16.42 24.34
CA LYS A 121 -1.20 16.08 25.27
C LYS A 121 -1.34 14.59 25.54
N ASN A 122 -0.87 13.73 24.65
CA ASN A 122 -0.88 12.26 24.80
C ASN A 122 0.19 11.66 23.89
N GLU A 123 1.01 10.76 24.43
CA GLU A 123 1.92 9.91 23.66
C GLU A 123 1.52 8.44 23.83
N ILE A 124 1.42 7.71 22.73
CA ILE A 124 1.44 6.24 22.78
C ILE A 124 2.88 5.76 22.67
N SER A 125 3.20 4.67 23.36
CA SER A 125 4.48 4.01 23.17
C SER A 125 4.58 3.43 21.75
N LYS A 126 5.81 3.24 21.27
CA LYS A 126 6.05 2.54 19.99
C LYS A 126 5.40 1.16 19.95
N LYS A 127 5.45 0.41 21.06
CA LYS A 127 4.84 -0.91 21.15
C LYS A 127 3.33 -0.84 20.97
N GLU A 128 2.66 0.10 21.65
CA GLU A 128 1.21 0.30 21.51
C GLU A 128 0.84 0.72 20.08
N ALA A 129 1.63 1.59 19.44
CA ALA A 129 1.42 1.99 18.05
C ALA A 129 1.49 0.80 17.07
N LEU A 130 2.51 -0.06 17.22
CA LEU A 130 2.67 -1.27 16.39
C LEU A 130 1.51 -2.26 16.61
N ILE A 131 1.06 -2.43 17.85
CA ILE A 131 -0.10 -3.27 18.18
C ILE A 131 -1.38 -2.67 17.57
N GLN A 132 -1.54 -1.34 17.62
CA GLN A 132 -2.68 -0.67 17.02
C GLN A 132 -2.72 -0.90 15.50
N ILE A 133 -1.59 -0.73 14.81
CA ILE A 133 -1.49 -1.01 13.36
C ILE A 133 -1.93 -2.44 13.06
N ALA A 134 -1.40 -3.43 13.78
CA ALA A 134 -1.78 -4.83 13.60
C ALA A 134 -3.29 -5.07 13.83
N ASN A 135 -3.86 -4.43 14.85
CA ASN A 135 -5.30 -4.54 15.13
C ASN A 135 -6.15 -3.92 14.02
N GLN A 136 -5.75 -2.77 13.46
CA GLN A 136 -6.46 -2.17 12.33
C GLN A 136 -6.35 -3.03 11.07
N LEU A 137 -5.15 -3.56 10.78
CA LEU A 137 -4.94 -4.47 9.66
C LEU A 137 -5.78 -5.75 9.78
N ASN A 138 -5.86 -6.35 10.97
CA ASN A 138 -6.74 -7.51 11.20
C ASN A 138 -8.21 -7.22 10.94
N LYS A 139 -8.68 -6.01 11.27
CA LYS A 139 -10.06 -5.58 10.95
C LYS A 139 -10.25 -5.43 9.44
N LEU A 140 -9.33 -4.73 8.77
CA LEU A 140 -9.35 -4.57 7.31
C LEU A 140 -9.38 -5.93 6.59
N ILE A 141 -8.52 -6.87 7.00
CA ILE A 141 -8.49 -8.25 6.50
C ILE A 141 -9.83 -8.97 6.73
N GLY A 142 -10.51 -8.70 7.85
CA GLY A 142 -11.84 -9.24 8.13
C GLY A 142 -12.89 -8.68 7.16
N GLU A 143 -12.85 -7.39 6.87
CA GLU A 143 -13.76 -6.71 5.93
C GLU A 143 -13.49 -7.11 4.47
N THR A 144 -12.23 -7.39 4.13
CA THR A 144 -11.81 -7.83 2.78
C THR A 144 -11.61 -9.34 2.68
N LYS A 145 -12.32 -10.11 3.53
CA LYS A 145 -12.18 -11.57 3.56
C LYS A 145 -12.50 -12.18 2.19
N GLY A 146 -11.54 -12.93 1.64
CA GLY A 146 -11.63 -13.53 0.31
C GLY A 146 -10.90 -12.75 -0.78
N SER A 147 -10.49 -11.51 -0.47
CA SER A 147 -9.60 -10.73 -1.33
C SER A 147 -8.27 -11.45 -1.54
N LYS A 148 -7.73 -11.32 -2.75
CA LYS A 148 -6.39 -11.82 -3.10
C LYS A 148 -5.28 -10.79 -2.82
N VAL A 149 -5.65 -9.59 -2.39
CA VAL A 149 -4.69 -8.52 -2.13
C VAL A 149 -3.83 -8.86 -0.91
N ILE A 150 -2.52 -8.86 -1.12
CA ILE A 150 -1.50 -9.00 -0.08
C ILE A 150 -1.01 -7.60 0.26
N VAL A 151 -1.15 -7.21 1.52
CA VAL A 151 -0.58 -5.95 2.01
C VAL A 151 0.91 -6.16 2.27
N LEU A 152 1.74 -5.22 1.80
CA LEU A 152 3.18 -5.16 2.01
C LEU A 152 3.48 -4.05 3.03
N LEU A 153 4.23 -4.38 4.09
CA LEU A 153 4.77 -3.36 5.00
C LEU A 153 6.12 -2.92 4.48
N GLU A 154 6.22 -1.63 4.20
CA GLU A 154 7.45 -1.00 3.76
C GLU A 154 8.36 -0.64 4.94
N THR A 155 9.66 -0.93 4.83
CA THR A 155 10.65 -0.29 5.72
C THR A 155 10.71 1.21 5.46
N THR A 156 10.84 2.02 6.52
CA THR A 156 10.95 3.48 6.37
C THR A 156 12.32 3.98 6.82
N ALA A 157 12.73 5.17 6.37
CA ALA A 157 13.95 5.83 6.86
C ALA A 157 13.86 6.26 8.34
N GLY A 158 12.67 6.23 8.95
CA GLY A 158 12.46 6.57 10.36
C GLY A 158 12.51 8.07 10.66
N GLN A 159 12.23 8.93 9.69
CA GLN A 159 12.12 10.37 9.93
C GLN A 159 11.08 10.68 11.01
N GLY A 160 11.40 11.63 11.91
CA GLY A 160 10.55 11.97 13.06
C GLY A 160 10.33 10.79 14.01
N LYS A 161 9.07 10.49 14.32
CA LYS A 161 8.66 9.29 15.09
C LYS A 161 8.10 8.17 14.17
N GLY A 162 8.69 8.03 12.97
CA GLY A 162 8.29 7.02 11.99
C GLY A 162 8.48 5.58 12.50
N LEU A 163 7.56 4.69 12.09
CA LEU A 163 7.59 3.25 12.36
C LEU A 163 8.07 2.50 11.11
N GLY A 164 8.56 1.26 11.27
CA GLY A 164 9.11 0.47 10.17
C GLY A 164 10.60 0.63 9.87
N ASN A 165 11.30 1.54 10.56
CA ASN A 165 12.74 1.74 10.41
C ASN A 165 13.64 0.72 11.14
N LYS A 166 13.04 -0.21 11.89
CA LYS A 166 13.72 -1.34 12.53
C LYS A 166 12.98 -2.61 12.17
N PHE A 167 13.68 -3.69 11.86
CA PHE A 167 13.03 -4.96 11.52
C PHE A 167 12.10 -5.47 12.63
N HIS A 168 12.44 -5.23 13.90
CA HIS A 168 11.56 -5.59 15.02
C HIS A 168 10.19 -4.87 14.96
N HIS A 169 10.10 -3.67 14.40
CA HIS A 169 8.82 -2.98 14.22
C HIS A 169 7.90 -3.78 13.32
N LEU A 170 8.44 -4.23 12.18
CA LEU A 170 7.71 -5.03 11.20
C LEU A 170 7.34 -6.41 11.76
N SER A 171 8.28 -7.08 12.44
CA SER A 171 7.99 -8.38 13.07
C SER A 171 6.89 -8.27 14.12
N THR A 172 6.90 -7.21 14.95
CA THR A 172 5.85 -6.98 15.97
C THR A 172 4.46 -6.87 15.36
N ILE A 173 4.35 -6.25 14.17
CA ILE A 173 3.08 -6.14 13.45
C ILE A 173 2.70 -7.50 12.86
N ILE A 174 3.63 -8.16 12.14
CA ILE A 174 3.40 -9.43 11.44
C ILE A 174 3.01 -10.54 12.41
N ASP A 175 3.69 -10.66 13.56
CA ASP A 175 3.42 -11.67 14.60
C ASP A 175 1.98 -11.58 15.16
N LYS A 176 1.28 -10.46 14.90
CA LYS A 176 -0.09 -10.21 15.36
C LYS A 176 -1.13 -10.27 14.25
N ILE A 177 -0.73 -10.40 12.99
CA ILE A 177 -1.64 -10.49 11.84
C ILE A 177 -2.08 -11.94 11.63
N LYS A 178 -3.36 -12.13 11.29
CA LYS A 178 -4.00 -13.45 11.15
C LYS A 178 -4.08 -13.97 9.70
N ALA A 179 -3.42 -13.32 8.75
CA ALA A 179 -3.49 -13.65 7.31
C ALA A 179 -2.14 -13.55 6.62
N LEU A 180 -2.11 -13.94 5.34
CA LEU A 180 -0.92 -13.83 4.48
C LEU A 180 -0.54 -12.36 4.32
N PHE A 181 0.74 -12.07 4.55
CA PHE A 181 1.28 -10.72 4.53
C PHE A 181 2.65 -10.74 3.87
N GLY A 182 3.01 -9.68 3.14
CA GLY A 182 4.31 -9.54 2.51
C GLY A 182 5.17 -8.44 3.13
N LEU A 183 6.46 -8.49 2.90
CA LEU A 183 7.40 -7.44 3.30
C LEU A 183 7.94 -6.76 2.05
N MET A 184 7.97 -5.44 2.05
CA MET A 184 8.65 -4.65 1.04
C MET A 184 9.81 -3.89 1.69
N PHE A 185 11.00 -4.07 1.14
CA PHE A 185 12.19 -3.36 1.62
C PHE A 185 12.47 -2.19 0.71
N LEU A 186 12.33 -0.98 1.23
CA LEU A 186 12.90 0.20 0.60
C LEU A 186 14.35 0.33 1.02
N ILE A 187 15.25 -0.03 0.11
CA ILE A 187 16.68 0.22 0.25
C ILE A 187 16.95 1.56 -0.45
N ASN A 188 16.83 2.65 0.30
CA ASN A 188 17.18 3.96 -0.23
C ASN A 188 18.71 4.02 -0.41
N GLN A 189 19.17 4.14 -1.65
CA GLN A 189 20.58 4.37 -1.93
C GLN A 189 20.85 5.87 -1.82
N GLY A 190 21.11 6.34 -0.59
CA GLY A 190 21.76 7.63 -0.30
C GLY A 190 21.06 8.88 -0.78
#